data_AF-A0A920BIX7-F1
#
_entry.id   AF-A0A920BIX7-F1
#
_cell.length_a   1.000
_cell.length_b   1.000
_cell.length_c   1.000
_cell.angle_alpha   90.00
_cell.angle_beta   90.00
_cell.angle_gamma   90.00
#
_symmetry.space_group_name_H-M   'P 1'
#
loop_
_entity.id
_entity.type
_entity.pdbx_description
1 polymer ?
#
loop_
_entity_poly.entity_id
_entity_poly.type
_entity_poly.pdbx_seq_one_letter_code
_entity_poly.pdbx_strand_id
1 'polypeptide(L)'
;MDIAERCDSLIVIGSSNSSNTRALERLAKEAGCTDVHRVNQASEIPLPLSGVVGVTAGASAPEELVQEVIDVLAPVNGVEEIHYVTEEEYFPSAARLRTLINAVGFSLHWALQTRKPNAKPKIV
;
A
#
# COMPACT_ATOMS: atom_id res chain seq x y z
N MET A 1 -9.94 -0.59 18.33
CA MET A 1 -8.89 -0.98 17.35
C MET A 1 -7.94 -1.86 18.11
N ASP A 2 -8.15 -3.16 18.07
CA ASP A 2 -7.58 -4.11 19.04
C ASP A 2 -6.04 -4.18 19.03
N ILE A 3 -5.42 -3.86 17.88
CA ILE A 3 -3.96 -3.71 17.80
C ILE A 3 -3.44 -2.51 18.60
N ALA A 4 -4.19 -1.40 18.67
CA ALA A 4 -3.72 -0.15 19.28
C ALA A 4 -3.52 -0.28 20.80
N GLU A 5 -4.28 -1.14 21.48
CA GLU A 5 -4.16 -1.38 22.93
C GLU A 5 -2.91 -2.22 23.29
N ARG A 6 -2.33 -2.92 22.30
CA ARG A 6 -1.15 -3.78 22.47
C ARG A 6 0.16 -3.10 22.08
N CYS A 7 0.11 -1.87 21.57
CA CYS A 7 1.24 -1.19 20.98
C CYS A 7 1.64 0.07 21.76
N ASP A 8 2.95 0.25 21.94
CA ASP A 8 3.54 1.46 22.51
C ASP A 8 3.50 2.61 21.49
N SER A 9 3.75 2.29 20.22
CA SER A 9 3.64 3.21 19.09
C SER A 9 2.84 2.57 17.95
N LEU A 10 2.07 3.37 17.21
CA LEU A 10 1.33 2.91 16.03
C LEU A 10 1.71 3.72 14.79
N ILE A 11 2.14 3.02 13.74
CA ILE A 11 2.42 3.59 12.42
C ILE A 11 1.21 3.36 11.51
N VAL A 12 0.64 4.46 11.01
CA VAL A 12 -0.47 4.45 10.05
C VAL A 12 0.06 4.88 8.69
N ILE A 13 0.11 3.95 7.74
CA ILE A 13 0.62 4.19 6.39
C ILE A 13 -0.50 4.78 5.53
N GLY A 14 -0.24 5.98 5.00
CA GLY A 14 -1.10 6.60 3.99
C GLY A 14 -1.08 8.13 3.97
N SER A 15 -1.73 8.67 2.93
CA SER A 15 -1.67 10.10 2.64
C SER A 15 -2.42 10.99 3.63
N SER A 16 -1.95 12.23 3.80
CA SER A 16 -2.61 13.23 4.65
C SER A 16 -3.97 13.66 4.12
N ASN A 17 -4.20 13.46 2.82
CA ASN A 17 -5.44 13.81 2.15
C ASN A 17 -6.46 12.66 2.10
N SER A 18 -6.10 11.48 2.63
CA SER A 18 -6.99 10.33 2.73
C SER A 18 -7.85 10.43 4.00
N SER A 19 -9.17 10.48 3.83
CA SER A 19 -10.12 10.43 4.94
C SER A 19 -9.99 9.12 5.73
N ASN A 20 -9.77 8.00 5.05
CA ASN A 20 -9.60 6.69 5.69
C ASN A 20 -8.34 6.64 6.56
N THR A 21 -7.21 7.14 6.05
CA THR A 21 -5.97 7.17 6.81
C THR A 21 -6.10 8.06 8.06
N ARG A 22 -6.76 9.21 7.95
CA ARG A 22 -7.06 10.09 9.10
C ARG A 22 -8.02 9.45 10.09
N ALA A 23 -8.99 8.66 9.61
CA ALA A 23 -9.90 7.92 10.47
C ALA A 23 -9.16 6.84 11.27
N LEU A 24 -8.25 6.08 10.64
CA LEU A 24 -7.40 5.10 11.33
C LEU A 24 -6.52 5.76 12.40
N GLU A 25 -5.86 6.88 12.08
CA GLU A 25 -5.06 7.64 13.05
C GLU A 25 -5.89 8.08 14.26
N ARG A 26 -7.11 8.59 14.01
CA ARG A 26 -8.03 9.00 15.08
C ARG A 26 -8.47 7.80 15.93
N LEU A 27 -8.87 6.70 15.31
CA LEU A 27 -9.31 5.49 16.00
C LEU A 27 -8.20 4.88 16.86
N ALA A 28 -6.96 4.91 16.38
CA ALA A 28 -5.80 4.46 17.16
C ALA A 28 -5.62 5.29 18.43
N LYS A 29 -5.71 6.62 18.32
CA LYS A 29 -5.63 7.55 19.46
C LYS A 29 -6.80 7.36 20.44
N GLU A 30 -8.01 7.18 19.92
CA GLU A 30 -9.21 6.93 20.73
C GLU A 30 -9.18 5.56 21.43
N ALA A 31 -8.52 4.57 20.83
CA ALA A 31 -8.30 3.25 21.41
C ALA A 31 -7.19 3.21 22.48
N GLY A 32 -6.51 4.34 22.75
CA GLY A 32 -5.57 4.46 23.86
C GLY A 32 -4.08 4.47 23.47
N CYS A 33 -3.73 4.33 22.19
CA CYS A 33 -2.36 4.51 21.74
C CYS A 33 -2.06 6.01 21.65
N THR A 34 -1.19 6.52 22.52
CA THR A 34 -0.86 7.95 22.58
C THR A 34 0.19 8.35 21.54
N ASP A 35 1.05 7.42 21.12
CA ASP A 35 2.13 7.65 20.16
C ASP A 35 1.78 7.10 18.78
N VAL A 36 1.00 7.87 18.02
CA VAL A 36 0.51 7.47 16.70
C VAL A 36 1.10 8.38 15.62
N HIS A 37 1.79 7.77 14.65
CA HIS A 37 2.45 8.46 13.56
C HIS A 37 1.84 8.07 12.22
N ARG A 38 1.45 9.06 11.43
CA ARG A 38 0.98 8.84 10.07
C ARG A 38 2.09 9.17 9.08
N VAL A 39 2.45 8.21 8.23
CA VAL A 39 3.57 8.32 7.28
C VAL A 39 3.13 8.03 5.86
N ASN A 40 3.68 8.76 4.89
CA ASN A 40 3.50 8.46 3.46
C ASN A 40 4.57 7.51 2.91
N GLN A 41 5.75 7.51 3.55
CA GLN A 41 6.94 6.81 3.10
C GLN A 41 7.68 6.25 4.33
N ALA A 42 8.38 5.12 4.19
CA ALA A 42 9.10 4.49 5.28
C ALA A 42 10.18 5.40 5.91
N SER A 43 10.74 6.33 5.14
CA SER A 43 11.72 7.30 5.63
C SER A 43 11.16 8.35 6.60
N GLU A 44 9.83 8.49 6.69
CA GLU A 44 9.16 9.44 7.59
C GLU A 44 8.96 8.86 9.00
N ILE A 45 9.31 7.59 9.23
CA ILE A 45 9.18 6.94 10.54
C ILE A 45 10.09 7.65 11.56
N PRO A 46 9.55 8.09 12.71
CA PRO A 46 10.33 8.78 13.73
C PRO A 46 11.14 7.78 14.55
N LEU A 47 12.32 7.41 14.03
CA LEU A 47 13.27 6.56 14.74
C LEU A 47 14.04 7.35 15.82
N PRO A 48 14.43 6.71 16.94
CA PRO A 48 14.16 5.31 17.29
C PRO A 48 12.76 5.13 17.92
N LEU A 49 12.16 3.97 17.67
CA LEU A 49 10.97 3.49 18.38
C LEU A 49 11.36 2.34 19.32
N SER A 50 10.64 2.19 20.42
CA SER A 50 10.88 1.13 21.42
C SER A 50 9.58 0.41 21.77
N GLY A 51 9.70 -0.80 22.30
CA GLY A 51 8.54 -1.61 22.67
C GLY A 51 7.87 -2.26 21.46
N VAL A 52 6.55 -2.40 21.54
CA VAL A 52 5.71 -3.01 20.51
C VAL A 52 5.24 -1.91 19.55
N VAL A 53 5.73 -1.96 18.31
CA VAL A 53 5.31 -1.05 17.24
C VAL A 53 4.25 -1.73 16.39
N GLY A 54 3.04 -1.19 16.38
CA GLY A 54 1.97 -1.65 15.49
C GLY A 54 2.06 -0.95 14.14
N VAL A 55 1.84 -1.69 13.06
CA VAL A 55 1.81 -1.15 11.70
C VAL A 55 0.45 -1.42 11.10
N THR A 56 -0.18 -0.39 10.53
CA THR A 56 -1.42 -0.51 9.78
C THR A 56 -1.37 0.36 8.54
N ALA A 57 -2.17 0.02 7.54
CA ALA A 57 -2.22 0.71 6.27
C ALA A 57 -3.66 1.07 5.91
N GLY A 58 -3.85 2.26 5.33
CA GLY A 58 -5.12 2.56 4.67
C GLY A 58 -5.31 1.67 3.43
N ALA A 59 -6.56 1.44 3.01
CA ALA A 59 -6.91 0.59 1.87
C ALA A 59 -6.21 0.93 0.53
N SER A 60 -5.64 2.13 0.42
CA SER A 60 -4.95 2.61 -0.77
C SER A 60 -3.42 2.49 -0.70
N ALA A 61 -2.86 2.01 0.40
CA ALA A 61 -1.41 1.88 0.54
C ALA A 61 -0.93 0.59 -0.15
N PRO A 62 0.11 0.66 -0.99
CA PRO A 62 0.66 -0.52 -1.64
C PRO A 62 1.36 -1.44 -0.63
N GLU A 63 1.33 -2.74 -0.89
CA GLU A 63 1.93 -3.75 -0.01
C GLU A 63 3.45 -3.61 0.09
N GLU A 64 4.11 -3.19 -1.00
CA GLU A 64 5.56 -2.92 -0.97
C GLU A 64 5.93 -1.86 0.07
N LEU A 65 5.09 -0.84 0.26
CA LEU A 65 5.35 0.20 1.25
C LEU A 65 5.22 -0.32 2.69
N VAL A 66 4.32 -1.27 2.92
CA VAL A 66 4.21 -1.94 4.23
C VAL A 66 5.49 -2.73 4.51
N GLN A 67 6.01 -3.43 3.51
CA GLN A 67 7.26 -4.18 3.63
C GLN A 67 8.46 -3.25 3.89
N GLU A 68 8.56 -2.12 3.17
CA GLU A 68 9.60 -1.11 3.41
C GLU A 68 9.57 -0.58 4.84
N VAL A 69 8.36 -0.35 5.40
CA VAL A 69 8.20 0.08 6.79
C VAL A 69 8.71 -0.99 7.75
N ILE A 70 8.38 -2.25 7.52
CA ILE A 70 8.87 -3.38 8.33
C ILE A 70 10.41 -3.46 8.27
N ASP A 71 10.98 -3.30 7.08
CA ASP A 71 12.43 -3.35 6.87
C ASP A 71 13.14 -2.20 7.60
N VAL A 72 12.58 -0.99 7.60
CA VAL A 72 13.12 0.17 8.35
C VAL A 72 13.01 -0.03 9.86
N LEU A 73 11.91 -0.62 10.35
CA LEU A 73 11.73 -0.92 11.77
C LEU A 73 12.67 -2.03 12.27
N ALA A 74 13.08 -2.94 11.38
CA ALA A 74 14.02 -4.04 11.65
C ALA A 74 13.72 -4.77 12.98
N PRO A 75 12.52 -5.37 13.12
CA PRO A 75 12.05 -5.91 14.40
C PRO A 75 12.90 -7.09 14.88
N VAL A 76 13.37 -7.00 16.14
CA VAL A 76 14.24 -8.02 16.75
C VAL A 76 13.50 -9.33 17.05
N ASN A 77 12.23 -9.22 17.45
CA ASN A 77 11.40 -10.37 17.82
C ASN A 77 10.51 -10.89 16.67
N GLY A 78 10.72 -10.38 15.45
CA GLY A 78 9.88 -10.70 14.29
C GLY A 78 8.59 -9.88 14.21
N VAL A 79 7.71 -10.28 13.29
CA VAL A 79 6.43 -9.63 12.98
C VAL A 79 5.29 -10.59 13.28
N GLU A 80 4.28 -10.13 14.04
CA GLU A 80 3.01 -10.84 14.26
C GLU A 80 1.95 -10.18 13.37
N GLU A 81 1.40 -10.94 12.41
CA GLU A 81 0.33 -10.46 11.55
C GLU A 81 -1.04 -10.81 12.16
N ILE A 82 -1.89 -9.80 12.33
CA ILE A 82 -3.20 -9.96 12.96
C ILE A 82 -4.31 -9.71 11.94
N HIS A 83 -5.03 -10.78 11.59
CA HIS A 83 -6.17 -10.74 10.66
C HIS A 83 -7.49 -10.85 11.41
N TYR A 84 -8.34 -9.83 11.35
CA TYR A 84 -9.64 -9.81 12.02
C TYR A 84 -10.81 -10.23 11.13
N VAL A 85 -10.82 -9.80 9.86
CA VAL A 85 -11.89 -10.08 8.89
C VAL A 85 -11.25 -10.32 7.52
N THR A 86 -11.64 -11.41 6.87
CA THR A 86 -11.28 -11.67 5.47
C THR A 86 -12.32 -10.99 4.57
N GLU A 87 -11.91 -9.92 3.88
CA GLU A 87 -12.76 -9.20 2.93
C GLU A 87 -12.46 -9.66 1.50
N GLU A 88 -13.30 -10.54 0.94
CA GLU A 88 -13.24 -10.92 -0.48
C GLU A 88 -14.39 -10.24 -1.24
N GLU A 89 -14.26 -8.94 -1.52
CA GLU A 89 -15.22 -8.20 -2.34
C GLU A 89 -14.60 -7.74 -3.67
N TYR A 90 -15.11 -8.28 -4.78
CA TYR A 90 -14.65 -7.90 -6.12
C TYR A 90 -15.65 -6.95 -6.78
N PHE A 91 -15.22 -5.72 -7.04
CA PHE A 91 -15.98 -4.72 -7.77
C PHE A 91 -15.55 -4.68 -9.25
N PRO A 92 -16.31 -5.29 -10.18
CA PRO A 92 -15.97 -5.22 -11.60
C PRO A 92 -16.12 -3.79 -12.12
N SER A 93 -15.28 -3.44 -13.10
CA SER A 93 -15.38 -2.15 -13.78
C SER A 93 -16.74 -1.98 -14.48
N ALA A 94 -17.26 -0.74 -14.47
CA ALA A 94 -18.53 -0.42 -15.10
C ALA A 94 -18.51 -0.81 -16.59
N ALA A 95 -19.61 -1.38 -17.09
CA ALA A 95 -19.68 -1.97 -18.44
C ALA A 95 -19.21 -1.01 -19.55
N ARG A 96 -19.49 0.30 -19.43
CA ARG A 96 -19.05 1.31 -20.42
C ARG A 96 -17.54 1.54 -20.43
N LEU A 97 -16.87 1.41 -19.27
CA LEU A 97 -15.42 1.55 -19.16
C LEU A 97 -14.69 0.33 -19.73
N ARG A 98 -15.30 -0.86 -19.64
CA ARG A 98 -14.73 -2.11 -20.15
C ARG A 98 -14.46 -2.03 -21.65
N THR A 99 -15.37 -1.43 -22.42
CA THR A 99 -15.21 -1.22 -23.87
C THR A 99 -14.02 -0.29 -24.18
N LEU A 100 -13.87 0.80 -23.43
CA LEU A 100 -12.77 1.75 -23.61
C LEU A 100 -11.42 1.12 -23.23
N ILE A 101 -11.35 0.41 -22.09
CA ILE A 101 -10.14 -0.28 -21.63
C ILE A 101 -9.70 -1.32 -22.67
N ASN A 102 -10.62 -2.11 -23.21
CA ASN A 102 -10.31 -3.10 -24.24
C ASN A 102 -9.82 -2.45 -25.55
N ALA A 103 -10.45 -1.36 -25.99
CA ALA A 103 -10.05 -0.64 -27.20
C ALA A 103 -8.64 -0.03 -27.08
N VAL A 104 -8.33 0.58 -25.93
CA VAL A 104 -6.99 1.12 -25.65
C VAL A 104 -5.96 -0.01 -25.57
N GLY A 105 -6.26 -1.10 -24.86
CA GLY A 105 -5.37 -2.26 -24.74
C GLY A 105 -5.04 -2.91 -26.09
N PHE A 106 -6.05 -3.08 -26.96
CA PHE A 106 -5.86 -3.61 -28.32
C PHE A 106 -4.99 -2.68 -29.17
N SER A 107 -5.22 -1.37 -29.11
CA SER A 107 -4.44 -0.38 -29.86
C SER A 107 -2.98 -0.33 -29.40
N LEU A 108 -2.74 -0.40 -28.09
CA LEU A 108 -1.40 -0.43 -27.51
C LEU A 108 -0.64 -1.71 -27.88
N HIS A 109 -1.33 -2.86 -27.84
CA HIS A 109 -0.76 -4.15 -28.26
C HIS A 109 -0.29 -4.14 -29.72
N TRP A 110 -1.13 -3.61 -30.63
CA TRP A 110 -0.76 -3.46 -32.04
C TRP A 110 0.39 -2.49 -32.25
N ALA A 111 0.36 -1.32 -31.60
CA ALA A 111 1.43 -0.33 -31.71
C ALA A 111 2.79 -0.86 -31.21
N LEU A 112 2.78 -1.67 -30.14
CA LEU A 112 3.98 -2.32 -29.62
C LEU A 112 4.48 -3.47 -30.50
N GLN A 113 3.59 -4.23 -31.16
CA GLN A 113 3.99 -5.26 -32.12
C GLN A 113 4.57 -4.68 -33.43
N THR A 114 4.08 -3.52 -33.88
CA THR A 114 4.66 -2.82 -35.04
C THR A 114 6.04 -2.21 -34.77
N ARG A 115 6.52 -2.23 -33.51
CA ARG A 115 7.88 -1.84 -33.11
C ARG A 115 8.88 -3.00 -33.06
N LYS A 116 8.68 -4.12 -33.78
CA LYS A 116 9.81 -5.04 -34.04
C LYS A 116 10.79 -4.37 -35.02
N PRO A 117 12.10 -4.31 -34.71
CA PRO A 117 13.07 -3.58 -35.52
C PRO A 117 13.21 -4.23 -36.90
N ASN A 118 13.18 -3.35 -37.89
CA ASN A 118 13.47 -3.58 -39.30
C ASN A 118 14.67 -4.53 -39.46
N ALA A 119 14.46 -5.71 -40.03
CA ALA A 119 15.53 -6.58 -40.45
C ALA A 119 16.40 -5.82 -41.47
N LYS A 120 17.69 -5.62 -41.18
CA LYS A 120 18.61 -4.98 -42.11
C LYS A 120 18.62 -5.78 -43.43
N PRO A 121 18.50 -5.15 -44.61
CA PRO A 121 18.62 -5.87 -45.86
C PRO A 121 20.06 -6.39 -46.01
N LYS A 122 20.21 -7.67 -46.39
CA LYS A 122 21.47 -8.19 -46.90
C LYS A 122 21.69 -7.60 -48.29
N ILE A 123 22.74 -6.80 -48.44
CA ILE A 123 23.29 -6.43 -49.75
C ILE A 123 24.51 -7.32 -49.97
N VAL A 124 24.58 -7.94 -51.15
CA VAL A 124 25.71 -8.75 -51.63
C VAL A 124 26.90 -7.84 -51.89
#